data_AF-A0A969Y7J7-F1
#
_entry.id   AF-A0A969Y7J7-F1
#
_cell.length_a   1.000
_cell.length_b   1.000
_cell.length_c   1.000
_cell.angle_alpha   90.00
_cell.angle_beta   90.00
_cell.angle_gamma   90.00
#
_symmetry.space_group_name_H-M   'P 1'
#
loop_
_entity.id
_entity.type
_entity.pdbx_description
1 polymer ?
#
loop_
_entity_poly.entity_id
_entity_poly.type
_entity_poly.pdbx_seq_one_letter_code
_entity_poly.pdbx_strand_id
1 'polypeptide(L)'
;MKVIQRLYELQELELGGAKDSPEAKLRIESIRKETPEPIMGHYDRLLARGKRAVAMVRHGVCTGCRIKLPSGSYAALIRDDDISMCENCGRYLLLSPEEQPEPIQLPAQQVQPPPPPVEQKPKPTRRTAKRKKQVPKEPASVRSES
;
A
#
# COMPACT_ATOMS: atom_id res chain seq x y z
N MET A 1 -7.73 7.67 -12.38
CA MET A 1 -7.39 6.30 -12.83
C MET A 1 -8.42 5.67 -13.79
N LYS A 2 -8.19 5.67 -15.12
CA LYS A 2 -9.15 5.06 -16.07
C LYS A 2 -9.11 3.52 -16.07
N VAL A 3 -7.94 2.91 -15.87
CA VAL A 3 -7.75 1.44 -15.96
C VAL A 3 -8.51 0.71 -14.85
N ILE A 4 -8.41 1.15 -13.59
CA ILE A 4 -9.11 0.49 -12.47
C ILE A 4 -10.64 0.62 -12.60
N GLN A 5 -11.12 1.73 -13.16
CA GLN A 5 -12.55 1.89 -13.44
C GLN A 5 -13.04 0.92 -14.53
N ARG A 6 -12.22 0.66 -15.56
CA ARG A 6 -12.50 -0.39 -16.56
C ARG A 6 -12.49 -1.79 -15.96
N LEU A 7 -11.57 -2.09 -15.06
CA LEU A 7 -11.57 -3.37 -14.34
C LEU A 7 -12.82 -3.54 -13.47
N TYR A 8 -13.33 -2.45 -12.89
CA TYR A 8 -14.58 -2.48 -12.16
C TYR A 8 -15.76 -2.81 -13.08
N GLU A 9 -15.83 -2.17 -14.26
CA GLU A 9 -16.83 -2.48 -15.30
C GLU A 9 -16.74 -3.94 -15.75
N LEU A 10 -15.53 -4.44 -16.01
CA LEU A 10 -15.27 -5.84 -16.36
C LEU A 10 -15.79 -6.81 -15.28
N GLN A 11 -15.50 -6.51 -14.01
CA GLN A 11 -15.95 -7.34 -12.90
C GLN A 11 -17.46 -7.42 -12.80
N GLU A 12 -18.19 -6.32 -12.99
CA GLU A 12 -19.66 -6.31 -12.95
C GLU A 12 -20.25 -7.14 -14.09
N LEU A 13 -19.62 -7.13 -15.28
CA LEU A 13 -20.03 -7.96 -16.42
C LEU A 13 -19.79 -9.45 -16.17
N GLU A 14 -18.66 -9.80 -15.56
CA GLU A 14 -18.29 -11.21 -15.31
C GLU A 14 -19.00 -11.84 -14.11
N LEU A 15 -19.20 -11.07 -13.03
CA LEU A 15 -19.95 -11.54 -11.85
C LEU A 15 -21.46 -11.38 -12.03
N GLY A 16 -21.91 -10.53 -12.95
CA GLY A 16 -23.31 -10.40 -13.31
C GLY A 16 -23.85 -11.67 -13.96
N GLY A 17 -25.15 -11.91 -13.86
CA GLY A 17 -25.82 -13.05 -14.51
C GLY A 17 -25.82 -13.00 -16.05
N ALA A 18 -25.31 -11.92 -16.65
CA ALA A 18 -25.35 -11.66 -18.10
C ALA A 18 -24.05 -11.98 -18.85
N LYS A 19 -23.07 -12.64 -18.21
CA LYS A 19 -21.78 -13.02 -18.82
C LYS A 19 -21.89 -13.80 -20.14
N ASP A 20 -23.01 -14.49 -20.37
CA ASP A 20 -23.22 -15.31 -21.55
C ASP A 20 -23.78 -14.52 -22.75
N SER A 21 -24.25 -13.29 -22.53
CA SER A 21 -24.74 -12.43 -23.62
C SER A 21 -23.60 -12.05 -24.58
N PRO A 22 -23.88 -12.03 -25.89
CA PRO A 22 -22.87 -11.69 -26.90
C PRO A 22 -22.33 -10.27 -26.71
N GLU A 23 -23.15 -9.32 -26.28
CA GLU A 23 -22.73 -7.94 -26.00
C GLU A 23 -21.76 -7.88 -24.82
N ALA A 24 -22.02 -8.64 -23.76
CA ALA A 24 -21.15 -8.71 -22.59
C ALA A 24 -19.77 -9.30 -22.95
N LYS A 25 -19.73 -10.36 -23.75
CA LYS A 25 -18.47 -10.99 -24.21
C LYS A 25 -17.60 -10.03 -25.00
N LEU A 26 -18.18 -9.31 -25.96
CA LEU A 26 -17.46 -8.30 -26.75
C LEU A 26 -16.88 -7.20 -25.86
N ARG A 27 -17.65 -6.76 -24.86
CA ARG A 27 -17.22 -5.72 -23.93
C ARG A 27 -16.09 -6.20 -23.03
N ILE A 28 -16.18 -7.43 -22.51
CA ILE A 28 -15.14 -8.10 -21.72
C ILE A 28 -13.84 -8.16 -22.52
N GLU A 29 -13.89 -8.65 -23.76
CA GLU A 29 -12.71 -8.76 -24.62
C GLU A 29 -12.07 -7.40 -24.93
N SER A 30 -12.87 -6.36 -25.17
CA SER A 30 -12.36 -5.02 -25.41
C SER A 30 -11.59 -4.49 -24.20
N ILE A 31 -12.15 -4.65 -23.00
CA ILE A 31 -11.51 -4.20 -21.76
C ILE A 31 -10.21 -4.98 -21.51
N ARG A 32 -10.20 -6.29 -21.76
CA ARG A 32 -9.00 -7.12 -21.60
C ARG A 32 -7.88 -6.71 -22.57
N LYS A 33 -8.20 -6.35 -23.81
CA LYS A 33 -7.21 -5.89 -24.81
C LYS A 33 -6.62 -4.51 -24.50
N GLU A 34 -7.43 -3.62 -23.93
CA GLU A 34 -6.98 -2.28 -23.51
C GLU A 34 -6.16 -2.31 -22.20
N THR A 35 -6.31 -3.37 -21.40
CA THR A 35 -5.67 -3.48 -20.09
C THR A 35 -4.31 -4.17 -20.19
N PRO A 36 -3.25 -3.63 -19.56
CA PRO A 36 -1.95 -4.29 -19.52
C PRO A 36 -1.99 -5.68 -18.88
N GLU A 37 -1.27 -6.62 -19.50
CA GLU A 37 -1.07 -8.00 -19.02
C GLU A 37 -0.73 -8.14 -17.51
N PRO A 38 0.18 -7.34 -16.90
CA PRO A 38 0.50 -7.49 -15.48
C PRO A 38 -0.71 -7.24 -14.57
N ILE A 39 -1.61 -6.33 -14.97
CA ILE A 39 -2.81 -6.00 -14.23
C ILE A 39 -3.84 -7.13 -14.38
N MET A 40 -4.01 -7.62 -15.61
CA MET A 40 -4.90 -8.75 -15.93
C MET A 40 -4.48 -10.03 -15.20
N GLY A 41 -3.18 -10.34 -15.16
CA GLY A 41 -2.68 -11.51 -14.44
C GLY A 41 -2.95 -11.45 -12.93
N HIS A 42 -2.97 -10.26 -12.33
CA HIS A 42 -3.39 -10.10 -10.94
C HIS A 42 -4.91 -10.25 -10.78
N TYR A 43 -5.68 -9.66 -11.68
CA TYR A 43 -7.13 -9.74 -11.72
C TYR A 43 -7.61 -11.21 -11.80
N ASP A 44 -7.06 -11.99 -12.73
CA ASP A 44 -7.42 -13.39 -12.92
C ASP A 44 -7.10 -14.25 -11.69
N ARG A 45 -6.00 -13.96 -10.98
CA ARG A 45 -5.68 -14.64 -9.71
C ARG A 45 -6.72 -14.36 -8.61
N LEU A 46 -7.30 -13.17 -8.58
CA LEU A 46 -8.35 -12.84 -7.60
C LEU A 46 -9.67 -13.53 -7.96
N LEU A 47 -10.03 -13.55 -9.24
CA LEU A 47 -11.20 -14.28 -9.75
C LEU A 47 -11.10 -15.78 -9.52
N ALA A 48 -9.93 -16.39 -9.77
CA ALA A 48 -9.72 -17.82 -9.52
C ALA A 48 -9.94 -18.21 -8.05
N ARG A 49 -9.78 -17.25 -7.12
CA ARG A 49 -10.07 -17.42 -5.69
C ARG A 49 -11.54 -17.16 -5.33
N GLY A 50 -12.39 -16.89 -6.33
CA GLY A 50 -13.80 -16.52 -6.14
C GLY A 50 -13.98 -15.15 -5.50
N LYS A 51 -12.97 -14.27 -5.56
CA LYS A 51 -13.00 -12.94 -4.93
C LYS A 51 -13.15 -11.88 -6.01
N ARG A 52 -13.91 -10.82 -5.69
CA ARG A 52 -13.90 -9.56 -6.45
C ARG A 52 -12.48 -9.00 -6.48
N ALA A 53 -12.01 -8.61 -7.66
CA ALA A 53 -10.68 -8.06 -7.89
C ALA A 53 -10.59 -6.55 -7.58
N VAL A 54 -11.69 -5.81 -7.77
CA VAL A 54 -11.79 -4.38 -7.51
C VAL A 54 -12.76 -4.11 -6.36
N ALA A 55 -12.37 -3.25 -5.43
CA ALA A 55 -13.18 -2.82 -4.30
C ALA A 55 -13.26 -1.29 -4.24
N MET A 56 -14.45 -0.77 -3.97
CA MET A 56 -14.64 0.64 -3.68
C MET A 56 -14.13 0.99 -2.28
N VAL A 57 -13.66 2.22 -2.12
CA VAL A 57 -13.28 2.79 -0.83
C VAL A 57 -14.33 3.81 -0.40
N ARG A 58 -14.78 3.68 0.85
CA ARG A 58 -15.74 4.57 1.52
C ARG A 58 -15.25 4.83 2.94
N HIS A 59 -15.20 6.08 3.36
CA HIS A 59 -14.67 6.59 4.62
C HIS A 59 -13.26 6.08 4.94
N GLY A 60 -12.41 5.94 3.91
CA GLY A 60 -11.09 5.30 4.02
C GLY A 60 -11.13 3.80 4.37
N VAL A 61 -12.28 3.14 4.23
CA VAL A 61 -12.47 1.70 4.48
C VAL A 61 -12.62 0.97 3.15
N CYS A 62 -11.89 -0.14 3.00
CA CYS A 62 -12.04 -1.02 1.84
C CYS A 62 -13.35 -1.81 1.93
N THR A 63 -14.27 -1.64 0.99
CA THR A 63 -15.56 -2.37 0.98
C THR A 63 -15.40 -3.89 0.80
N GLY A 64 -14.27 -4.35 0.28
CA GLY A 64 -14.02 -5.77 0.03
C GLY A 64 -13.59 -6.56 1.27
N CYS A 65 -12.79 -5.97 2.17
CA CYS A 65 -12.36 -6.63 3.42
C CYS A 65 -12.82 -5.91 4.69
N ARG A 66 -13.50 -4.77 4.56
CA ARG A 66 -14.05 -3.96 5.65
C ARG A 66 -13.01 -3.55 6.70
N ILE A 67 -11.77 -3.34 6.26
CA ILE A 67 -10.67 -2.84 7.09
C ILE A 67 -10.30 -1.43 6.64
N LYS A 68 -9.91 -0.60 7.62
CA LYS A 68 -9.44 0.76 7.41
C LYS A 68 -8.09 0.75 6.70
N LEU A 69 -7.96 1.53 5.64
CA LEU A 69 -6.72 1.63 4.89
C LEU A 69 -5.66 2.41 5.68
N PRO A 70 -4.36 2.11 5.48
CA PRO A 70 -3.29 2.94 5.99
C PRO A 70 -3.43 4.38 5.46
N SER A 71 -3.08 5.36 6.30
CA SER A 71 -3.16 6.79 5.95
C SER A 71 -2.37 7.12 4.68
N GLY A 72 -1.20 6.50 4.49
CA GLY A 72 -0.37 6.68 3.29
C GLY A 72 -1.06 6.21 2.01
N SER A 73 -1.61 4.98 2.01
CA SER A 73 -2.30 4.41 0.85
C SER A 73 -3.60 5.18 0.54
N TYR A 74 -4.33 5.62 1.57
CA TYR A 74 -5.53 6.44 1.37
C TYR A 74 -5.21 7.82 0.81
N ALA A 75 -4.13 8.46 1.29
CA ALA A 75 -3.68 9.75 0.77
C ALA A 75 -3.17 9.65 -0.68
N ALA A 76 -2.51 8.56 -1.06
CA ALA A 76 -2.12 8.30 -2.45
C ALA A 76 -3.35 8.07 -3.34
N LEU A 77 -4.37 7.38 -2.81
CA LEU A 77 -5.63 7.14 -3.51
C LEU A 77 -6.42 8.43 -3.73
N ILE A 78 -6.47 9.34 -2.75
CA ILE A 78 -7.11 10.67 -2.89
C ILE A 78 -6.39 11.52 -3.94
N ARG A 79 -5.06 11.47 -3.95
CA ARG A 79 -4.24 12.23 -4.91
C ARG A 79 -4.31 11.69 -6.34
N ASP A 80 -4.90 10.50 -6.53
CA ASP A 80 -4.97 9.78 -7.82
C ASP A 80 -3.55 9.64 -8.44
N ASP A 81 -2.52 9.54 -7.59
CA ASP A 81 -1.10 9.53 -8.01
C ASP A 81 -0.76 8.20 -8.72
N ASP A 82 -1.17 7.07 -8.13
CA ASP A 82 -0.73 5.74 -8.58
C ASP A 82 -1.67 4.60 -8.15
N ILE A 83 -1.71 3.53 -8.96
CA ILE A 83 -2.58 2.36 -8.75
C ILE A 83 -2.37 1.77 -7.35
N SER A 84 -3.34 2.01 -6.49
CA SER A 84 -3.29 1.58 -5.09
C SER A 84 -4.06 0.26 -4.89
N MET A 85 -3.43 -0.66 -4.16
CA MET A 85 -4.01 -1.95 -3.79
C MET A 85 -4.19 -2.04 -2.28
N CYS A 86 -5.19 -2.79 -1.82
CA CYS A 86 -5.37 -3.07 -0.41
C CYS A 86 -4.27 -4.02 0.08
N GLU A 87 -3.49 -3.61 1.08
CA GLU A 87 -2.44 -4.48 1.66
C GLU A 87 -2.99 -5.73 2.35
N ASN A 88 -4.25 -5.68 2.81
CA ASN A 88 -4.88 -6.80 3.51
C ASN A 88 -5.50 -7.84 2.55
N CYS A 89 -6.18 -7.40 1.48
CA CYS A 89 -6.89 -8.32 0.59
C CYS A 89 -6.38 -8.38 -0.85
N GLY A 90 -5.41 -7.53 -1.20
CA GLY A 90 -4.79 -7.45 -2.52
C GLY A 90 -5.67 -6.83 -3.61
N ARG A 91 -6.88 -6.37 -3.28
CA ARG A 91 -7.81 -5.82 -4.29
C ARG A 91 -7.41 -4.42 -4.73
N TYR A 92 -7.68 -4.10 -5.99
CA TYR A 92 -7.53 -2.73 -6.50
C TYR A 92 -8.54 -1.80 -5.83
N LEU A 93 -8.07 -0.62 -5.45
CA LEU A 93 -8.87 0.38 -4.75
C LEU A 93 -9.42 1.39 -5.74
N LEU A 94 -10.73 1.62 -5.68
CA LEU A 94 -11.40 2.68 -6.42
C LEU A 94 -12.00 3.67 -5.44
N LEU A 95 -11.53 4.93 -5.48
CA LEU A 95 -12.10 5.99 -4.67
C LEU A 95 -13.49 6.33 -5.21
N SER A 96 -14.44 6.50 -4.30
CA SER A 96 -15.76 7.00 -4.70
C SER A 96 -15.82 8.52 -4.59
N PRO A 97 -16.50 9.20 -5.54
CA PRO A 97 -16.46 10.66 -5.66
C PRO A 97 -17.14 11.43 -4.52
N GLU A 98 -17.87 10.74 -3.63
CA GLU A 98 -18.59 11.34 -2.49
C GLU A 98 -17.69 11.91 -1.40
N GLU A 99 -16.39 11.60 -1.45
CA GLU A 99 -15.50 11.73 -0.30
C GLU A 99 -14.22 12.46 -0.66
N GLN A 100 -14.40 13.59 -1.34
CA GLN A 100 -13.58 14.72 -0.98
C GLN A 100 -13.87 14.96 0.50
N PRO A 101 -12.93 14.81 1.43
CA PRO A 101 -13.15 15.41 2.73
C PRO A 101 -13.43 16.88 2.42
N GLU A 102 -14.66 17.34 2.67
CA GLU A 102 -14.90 18.75 2.82
C GLU A 102 -13.78 19.25 3.73
N PRO A 103 -13.03 20.28 3.33
CA PRO A 103 -11.93 20.78 4.14
C PRO A 103 -12.54 21.05 5.50
N ILE A 104 -12.15 20.25 6.49
CA ILE A 104 -12.63 20.44 7.83
C ILE A 104 -12.06 21.81 8.21
N GLN A 105 -12.90 22.84 8.15
CA GLN A 105 -12.66 24.09 8.83
C GLN A 105 -12.79 23.76 10.31
N LEU A 106 -11.76 23.13 10.88
CA LEU A 106 -11.56 23.14 12.31
C LEU A 106 -11.23 24.60 12.65
N PRO A 107 -12.00 25.28 13.53
CA PRO A 107 -11.47 26.43 14.23
C PRO A 107 -10.14 25.99 14.87
N ALA A 108 -9.11 26.82 14.75
CA ALA A 108 -7.71 26.53 15.05
C ALA A 108 -7.38 26.22 16.53
N GLN A 109 -8.06 25.27 17.16
CA GLN A 109 -7.67 24.72 18.45
C GLN A 109 -7.84 23.20 18.48
N GLN A 110 -6.71 22.54 18.68
CA GLN A 110 -6.51 21.12 19.05
C GLN A 110 -6.42 20.10 17.91
N VAL A 111 -5.36 20.23 17.11
CA VAL A 111 -4.64 19.07 16.57
C VAL A 111 -3.40 18.87 17.44
N GLN A 112 -3.37 17.85 18.29
CA GLN A 112 -2.07 17.32 18.70
C GLN A 112 -1.48 16.61 17.46
N PRO A 113 -0.25 16.92 17.03
CA PRO A 113 0.35 16.30 15.87
C PRO A 113 0.50 14.79 16.08
N PRO A 114 0.44 13.96 15.02
CA PRO A 114 0.80 12.54 15.16
C PRO A 114 2.24 12.45 15.71
N PRO A 115 2.52 11.50 16.63
CA PRO A 115 3.86 11.35 17.18
C PRO A 115 4.86 11.02 16.05
N PRO A 116 6.10 11.53 16.13
CA PRO A 116 7.12 11.31 15.11
C PRO A 116 7.41 9.80 14.92
N PRO A 117 7.92 9.38 13.75
CA PRO A 117 8.33 8.00 13.53
C PRO A 117 9.33 7.58 14.59
N VAL A 118 9.01 6.53 15.37
CA VAL A 118 9.92 5.98 16.36
C VAL A 118 11.09 5.33 15.63
N GLU A 119 12.22 6.04 15.64
CA GLU A 119 13.51 5.58 15.14
C GLU A 119 13.95 4.33 15.93
N GLN A 120 13.83 3.15 15.29
CA GLN A 120 14.26 1.90 15.90
C GLN A 120 15.79 1.84 15.93
N LYS A 121 16.38 2.21 17.07
CA LYS A 121 17.80 2.00 17.35
C LYS A 121 18.13 0.49 17.41
N PRO A 122 19.26 0.04 16.87
CA PRO A 122 19.64 -1.38 16.89
C PRO A 122 19.86 -1.89 18.33
N LYS A 123 19.36 -3.10 18.62
CA LYS A 123 19.45 -3.80 19.93
C LYS A 123 20.92 -3.98 20.37
N PRO A 124 21.28 -3.70 21.65
CA PRO A 124 22.62 -3.98 22.15
C PRO A 124 22.80 -5.49 22.40
N THR A 125 23.84 -6.07 21.80
CA THR A 125 24.30 -7.43 22.06
C THR A 125 25.01 -7.50 23.40
N ARG A 126 24.50 -8.36 24.29
CA ARG A 126 25.07 -8.66 25.61
C ARG A 126 26.39 -9.42 25.43
N ARG A 127 27.54 -8.86 25.82
CA ARG A 127 28.77 -9.62 26.05
C ARG A 127 29.18 -9.54 27.52
N THR A 128 29.28 -10.73 28.09
CA THR A 128 29.67 -11.05 29.46
C THR A 128 31.17 -10.88 29.70
N ALA A 129 31.49 -10.37 30.89
CA ALA A 129 32.65 -10.64 31.76
C ALA A 129 34.01 -11.02 31.14
N LYS A 130 35.07 -10.25 31.48
CA LYS A 130 36.31 -10.81 32.07
C LYS A 130 37.31 -9.74 32.56
N ARG A 131 37.41 -9.69 33.90
CA ARG A 131 38.62 -9.75 34.74
C ARG A 131 39.86 -8.94 34.31
N LYS A 132 40.21 -7.96 35.15
CA LYS A 132 41.53 -7.30 35.31
C LYS A 132 42.71 -8.25 35.08
N LYS A 133 43.70 -7.79 34.32
CA LYS A 133 45.12 -8.04 34.59
C LYS A 133 45.96 -6.85 34.14
N GLN A 134 46.69 -6.30 35.11
CA GLN A 134 47.82 -5.39 34.94
C GLN A 134 48.93 -6.04 34.11
N VAL A 135 49.78 -5.23 33.47
CA VAL A 135 51.27 -5.28 33.46
C VAL A 135 51.79 -4.21 32.46
N PRO A 136 53.00 -3.64 32.65
CA PRO A 136 53.26 -2.19 32.59
C PRO A 136 54.13 -1.69 31.41
N LYS A 137 54.25 -0.35 31.35
CA LYS A 137 55.38 0.54 30.95
C LYS A 137 56.19 0.26 29.67
N GLU A 138 56.20 1.28 28.78
CA GLU A 138 57.29 1.94 28.00
C GLU A 138 58.55 1.16 27.50
N PRO A 139 59.30 1.61 26.45
CA PRO A 139 59.36 2.98 25.89
C PRO A 139 59.48 3.14 24.35
N ALA A 140 59.45 4.42 23.94
CA ALA A 140 60.23 5.07 22.87
C ALA A 140 60.08 4.61 21.40
N SER A 141 59.20 5.30 20.67
CA SER A 141 59.31 5.46 19.22
C SER A 141 60.21 6.66 18.90
N VAL A 142 61.38 6.34 18.36
CA VAL A 142 62.09 6.96 17.23
C VAL A 142 61.96 8.49 17.05
N ARG A 143 63.08 9.18 17.27
CA ARG A 143 63.32 10.57 16.88
C ARG A 143 63.96 10.61 15.49
N SER A 144 63.51 11.60 14.73
CA SER A 144 63.96 12.19 13.46
C SER A 144 65.43 12.05 13.06
N GLU A 145 65.70 11.90 11.75
CA GLU A 145 66.44 12.85 10.87
C GLU A 145 67.20 12.16 9.71
N SER A 146 67.01 12.73 8.51
CA SER A 146 67.82 12.71 7.26
C SER A 146 68.06 11.41 6.50
#